data_AF-A0A7J4I2R9-F1
#
_entry.id   AF-A0A7J4I2R9-F1
#
_cell.length_a   1.000
_cell.length_b   1.000
_cell.length_c   1.000
_cell.angle_alpha   90.00
_cell.angle_beta   90.00
_cell.angle_gamma   90.00
#
_symmetry.space_group_name_H-M   'P 1'
#
loop_
_entity.id
_entity.type
_entity.pdbx_description
1 polymer ?
#
loop_
_entity_poly.entity_id
_entity_poly.type
_entity_poly.pdbx_seq_one_letter_code
_entity_poly.pdbx_strand_id
1 'polypeptide(L)'
;MQNKLSSRDKAVVIGTLTSFLVSFLVLRLSGFSASTMVNSQNYIVKTMILSTTGMTTLGALYTALKPFTYVFISLVFFTLAISILSYYGCKNYNKRVGIIAGLLSAACAVIIFETLWGAFLALAVFLCGYYAPQFSNTYSKELKRWVFFRTGSNTAGKVMFMANILISLGLFFAVLQSQATYETMFRQDLTDSMKSIVMSTPGASLLPQDTINQKINTAISSSTLFQAYIRWLPVMTAFGAWVVLEFLRNVVLANLSGVFTFILLKKSENT
;
A
#
# COMPACT_ATOMS: atom_id res chain seq x y z
N MET A 1 38.38 2.26 18.76
CA MET A 1 37.88 1.02 18.13
C MET A 1 37.06 1.36 16.88
N GLN A 2 37.62 1.18 15.68
CA GLN A 2 36.92 1.48 14.43
C GLN A 2 35.87 0.40 14.12
N ASN A 3 34.62 0.65 14.51
CA ASN A 3 33.42 -0.08 14.09
C ASN A 3 33.09 0.21 12.62
N LYS A 4 33.90 -0.29 11.68
CA LYS A 4 33.58 -0.20 10.25
C LYS A 4 32.65 -1.34 9.86
N LEU A 5 31.51 -0.99 9.23
CA LEU A 5 30.62 -1.94 8.56
C LEU A 5 31.43 -2.80 7.58
N SER A 6 31.20 -4.11 7.60
CA SER A 6 31.83 -5.02 6.63
C SER A 6 31.33 -4.73 5.21
N SER A 7 32.06 -5.19 4.19
CA SER A 7 31.62 -5.04 2.79
C SER A 7 30.22 -5.66 2.56
N ARG A 8 29.94 -6.79 3.23
CA ARG A 8 28.64 -7.47 3.19
C ARG A 8 27.54 -6.65 3.85
N ASP A 9 27.82 -6.01 4.99
CA ASP A 9 26.85 -5.16 5.70
C ASP A 9 26.46 -3.97 4.84
N LYS A 10 27.43 -3.33 4.18
CA LYS A 10 27.20 -2.22 3.25
C LYS A 10 26.33 -2.66 2.07
N ALA A 11 26.61 -3.84 1.49
CA ALA A 11 25.81 -4.36 0.38
C ALA A 11 24.34 -4.60 0.78
N VAL A 12 24.09 -5.07 2.01
CA VAL A 12 22.73 -5.27 2.53
C VAL A 12 22.02 -3.93 2.74
N VAL A 13 22.70 -2.94 3.33
CA VAL A 13 22.14 -1.59 3.49
C VAL A 13 21.78 -1.01 2.13
N ILE A 14 22.70 -1.07 1.16
CA ILE A 14 22.48 -0.54 -0.19
C ILE A 14 21.34 -1.28 -0.88
N GLY A 15 21.34 -2.62 -0.88
CA GLY A 15 20.28 -3.41 -1.53
C GLY A 15 18.88 -3.16 -0.93
N THR A 16 18.82 -3.02 0.40
CA THR A 16 17.57 -2.68 1.11
C THR A 16 17.11 -1.27 0.75
N LEU A 17 18.02 -0.30 0.80
CA LEU A 17 17.75 1.10 0.48
C LEU A 17 17.27 1.24 -0.96
N THR A 18 17.96 0.64 -1.93
CA THR A 18 17.58 0.67 -3.34
C THR A 18 16.19 0.05 -3.55
N SER A 19 15.90 -1.07 -2.90
CA SER A 19 14.58 -1.72 -3.04
C SER A 19 13.45 -0.85 -2.48
N PHE A 20 13.64 -0.25 -1.31
CA PHE A 20 12.67 0.72 -0.78
C PHE A 20 12.57 1.98 -1.63
N LEU A 21 13.69 2.51 -2.11
CA LEU A 21 13.70 3.70 -2.97
C LEU A 21 12.92 3.45 -4.27
N VAL A 22 13.12 2.30 -4.93
CA VAL A 22 12.35 1.92 -6.13
C VAL A 22 10.87 1.79 -5.78
N SER A 23 10.54 1.15 -4.65
CA SER A 23 9.15 1.05 -4.17
C SER A 23 8.49 2.43 -4.03
N PHE A 24 9.18 3.40 -3.41
CA PHE A 24 8.68 4.75 -3.21
C PHE A 24 8.58 5.53 -4.52
N LEU A 25 9.57 5.43 -5.40
CA LEU A 25 9.55 6.10 -6.70
C LEU A 25 8.40 5.59 -7.57
N VAL A 26 8.18 4.26 -7.64
CA VAL A 26 7.04 3.67 -8.37
C VAL A 26 5.72 4.23 -7.83
N LEU A 27 5.57 4.27 -6.50
CA LEU A 27 4.34 4.76 -5.88
C LEU A 27 4.15 6.26 -6.12
N ARG A 28 5.19 7.08 -6.02
CA ARG A 28 5.15 8.51 -6.28
C ARG A 28 4.82 8.82 -7.75
N LEU A 29 5.48 8.13 -8.69
CA LEU A 29 5.26 8.31 -10.14
C LEU A 29 3.87 7.86 -10.58
N SER A 30 3.24 6.94 -9.85
CA SER A 30 1.87 6.52 -10.13
C SER A 30 0.80 7.58 -9.81
N GLY A 31 1.19 8.68 -9.15
CA GLY A 31 0.25 9.71 -8.68
C GLY A 31 -0.63 9.25 -7.52
N PHE A 32 -0.31 8.11 -6.91
CA PHE A 32 -1.08 7.56 -5.80
C PHE A 32 -0.95 8.47 -4.57
N SER A 33 -2.08 8.91 -4.05
CA SER A 33 -2.19 9.84 -2.93
C SER A 33 -3.37 9.47 -2.03
N ALA A 34 -3.48 10.14 -0.87
CA ALA A 34 -4.64 10.00 0.00
C ALA A 34 -5.96 10.35 -0.73
N SER A 35 -5.94 11.35 -1.63
CA SER A 35 -7.08 11.68 -2.51
C SER A 35 -7.49 10.51 -3.40
N THR A 36 -6.52 9.85 -4.03
CA THR A 36 -6.75 8.67 -4.87
C THR A 36 -7.39 7.54 -4.07
N MET A 37 -6.99 7.36 -2.80
CA MET A 37 -7.56 6.34 -1.93
C MET A 37 -8.99 6.68 -1.47
N VAL A 38 -9.26 7.94 -1.10
CA VAL A 38 -10.62 8.40 -0.74
C VAL A 38 -11.59 8.18 -1.91
N ASN A 39 -11.20 8.60 -3.12
CA ASN A 39 -12.07 8.52 -4.29
C ASN A 39 -12.05 7.15 -4.99
N SER A 40 -11.19 6.23 -4.56
CA SER A 40 -11.09 4.89 -5.16
C SER A 40 -12.42 4.13 -5.15
N GLN A 41 -13.26 4.37 -4.14
CA GLN A 41 -14.57 3.73 -4.01
C GLN A 41 -15.55 4.24 -5.08
N ASN A 42 -15.61 5.56 -5.29
CA ASN A 42 -16.41 6.16 -6.36
C ASN A 42 -15.93 5.69 -7.73
N TYR A 43 -14.60 5.66 -7.93
CA TYR A 43 -14.00 5.14 -9.15
C TYR A 43 -14.44 3.70 -9.43
N ILE A 44 -14.35 2.81 -8.43
CA ILE A 44 -14.75 1.40 -8.58
C ILE A 44 -16.22 1.28 -9.00
N VAL A 45 -17.13 1.98 -8.32
CA VAL A 45 -18.57 1.96 -8.65
C VAL A 45 -18.82 2.48 -10.06
N LYS A 46 -18.23 3.62 -10.41
CA LYS A 46 -18.35 4.23 -11.74
C LYS A 46 -17.83 3.28 -12.83
N THR A 47 -16.65 2.69 -12.63
CA THR A 47 -16.03 1.78 -13.60
C THR A 47 -16.86 0.51 -13.76
N MET A 48 -17.34 -0.09 -12.67
CA MET A 48 -18.21 -1.27 -12.72
C MET A 48 -19.48 -1.00 -13.52
N ILE A 49 -20.13 0.15 -13.32
CA ILE A 49 -21.43 0.44 -13.95
C ILE A 49 -21.28 0.92 -15.40
N LEU A 50 -20.26 1.72 -15.72
CA LEU A 50 -20.16 2.40 -17.01
C LEU A 50 -19.11 1.84 -17.95
N SER A 51 -17.98 1.40 -17.41
CA SER A 51 -16.80 1.07 -18.22
C SER A 51 -16.69 -0.42 -18.52
N THR A 52 -17.44 -1.28 -17.80
CA THR A 52 -17.36 -2.73 -17.98
C THR A 52 -18.53 -3.34 -18.77
N THR A 53 -19.47 -2.50 -19.22
CA THR A 53 -20.62 -2.93 -20.03
C THR A 53 -20.15 -3.56 -21.34
N GLY A 54 -20.53 -4.83 -21.57
CA GLY A 54 -20.11 -5.59 -22.75
C GLY A 54 -18.69 -6.18 -22.69
N MET A 55 -17.98 -6.04 -21.57
CA MET A 55 -16.69 -6.70 -21.37
C MET A 55 -16.85 -8.12 -20.82
N THR A 56 -15.84 -8.96 -21.06
CA THR A 56 -15.71 -10.24 -20.34
C THR A 56 -15.36 -9.97 -18.86
N THR A 57 -15.69 -10.92 -17.98
CA THR A 57 -15.42 -10.79 -16.53
C THR A 57 -13.96 -10.46 -16.22
N LEU A 58 -13.02 -11.08 -16.94
CA LEU A 58 -11.58 -10.80 -16.77
C LEU A 58 -11.19 -9.39 -17.26
N GLY A 59 -11.75 -8.93 -18.39
CA GLY A 59 -11.53 -7.57 -18.90
C GLY A 59 -12.09 -6.50 -17.96
N ALA A 60 -13.27 -6.76 -17.39
CA ALA A 60 -13.90 -5.91 -16.39
C ALA A 60 -13.03 -5.81 -15.12
N LEU A 61 -12.55 -6.95 -14.62
CA LEU A 61 -11.68 -7.01 -13.45
C LEU A 61 -10.36 -6.27 -13.68
N TYR A 62 -9.72 -6.49 -14.83
CA TYR A 62 -8.49 -5.78 -15.21
C TYR A 62 -8.71 -4.26 -15.23
N THR A 63 -9.80 -3.81 -15.84
CA THR A 63 -10.12 -2.37 -15.95
C THR A 63 -10.34 -1.75 -14.57
N ALA A 64 -11.07 -2.43 -13.68
CA ALA A 64 -11.31 -1.96 -12.32
C ALA A 64 -10.03 -1.93 -11.46
N LEU A 65 -9.12 -2.89 -11.66
CA LEU A 65 -7.90 -3.02 -10.86
C LEU A 65 -6.70 -2.24 -11.41
N LYS A 66 -6.77 -1.79 -12.66
CA LYS A 66 -5.67 -1.11 -13.37
C LYS A 66 -5.00 0.03 -12.57
N PRO A 67 -5.73 0.90 -11.84
CA PRO A 67 -5.08 1.97 -11.07
C PRO A 67 -4.20 1.45 -9.93
N PHE A 68 -4.46 0.24 -9.43
CA PHE A 68 -3.73 -0.37 -8.32
C PHE A 68 -2.50 -1.16 -8.77
N THR A 69 -2.28 -1.34 -10.08
CA THR A 69 -1.13 -2.10 -10.60
C THR A 69 0.19 -1.52 -10.13
N TYR A 70 0.36 -0.20 -10.16
CA TYR A 70 1.59 0.44 -9.68
C TYR A 70 1.77 0.31 -8.17
N VAL A 71 0.68 0.35 -7.40
CA VAL A 71 0.70 0.08 -5.96
C VAL A 71 1.18 -1.34 -5.70
N PHE A 72 0.67 -2.32 -6.45
CA PHE A 72 1.10 -3.71 -6.34
C PHE A 72 2.59 -3.89 -6.69
N ILE A 73 3.08 -3.28 -7.77
CA ILE A 73 4.50 -3.30 -8.14
C ILE A 73 5.36 -2.68 -7.04
N SER A 74 4.92 -1.54 -6.48
CA SER A 74 5.59 -0.90 -5.34
C SER A 74 5.70 -1.84 -4.13
N LEU A 75 4.62 -2.56 -3.81
CA LEU A 75 4.60 -3.52 -2.70
C LEU A 75 5.51 -4.74 -2.95
N VAL A 76 5.71 -5.16 -4.20
CA VAL A 76 6.69 -6.21 -4.55
C VAL A 76 8.11 -5.76 -4.21
N PHE A 77 8.51 -4.53 -4.55
CA PHE A 77 9.82 -4.00 -4.19
C PHE A 77 9.97 -3.77 -2.67
N PHE A 78 8.88 -3.35 -2.01
CA PHE A 78 8.84 -3.27 -0.54
C PHE A 78 9.10 -4.64 0.09
N THR A 79 8.48 -5.69 -0.45
CA THR A 79 8.66 -7.08 -0.04
C THR A 79 10.09 -7.55 -0.27
N LEU A 80 10.70 -7.19 -1.40
CA LEU A 80 12.09 -7.52 -1.71
C LEU A 80 13.05 -6.92 -0.67
N ALA A 81 12.83 -5.67 -0.26
CA ALA A 81 13.62 -5.02 0.79
C ALA A 81 13.57 -5.79 2.12
N ILE A 82 12.37 -6.20 2.55
CA ILE A 82 12.20 -7.03 3.75
C ILE A 82 12.89 -8.39 3.59
N SER A 83 12.85 -8.97 2.40
CA SER A 83 13.47 -10.27 2.11
C SER A 83 14.98 -10.24 2.21
N ILE A 84 15.61 -9.13 1.79
CA ILE A 84 17.05 -8.87 1.94
C ILE A 84 17.43 -8.74 3.42
N LEU A 85 16.64 -8.00 4.20
CA LEU A 85 16.84 -7.89 5.66
C LEU A 85 16.64 -9.23 6.37
N SER A 86 15.65 -10.00 5.94
CA SER A 86 15.37 -11.34 6.46
C SER A 86 16.53 -12.30 6.18
N TYR A 87 17.03 -12.32 4.94
CA TYR A 87 18.25 -13.04 4.54
C TYR A 87 19.43 -12.67 5.46
N TYR A 88 19.64 -11.37 5.70
CA TYR A 88 20.76 -10.92 6.52
C TYR A 88 20.63 -11.36 7.98
N GLY A 89 19.43 -11.27 8.56
CA GLY A 89 19.18 -11.76 9.91
C GLY A 89 19.34 -13.28 10.06
N CYS A 90 19.14 -14.05 8.99
CA CYS A 90 19.39 -15.51 9.02
C CYS A 90 20.89 -15.86 9.13
N LYS A 91 21.76 -15.18 8.37
CA LYS A 91 23.19 -15.55 8.28
C LYS A 91 24.13 -14.74 9.16
N ASN A 92 23.91 -13.43 9.27
CA ASN A 92 24.88 -12.50 9.86
C ASN A 92 24.16 -11.45 10.72
N TYR A 93 23.28 -11.87 11.62
CA TYR A 93 22.48 -10.95 12.41
C TYR A 93 23.34 -9.88 13.10
N ASN A 94 23.15 -8.63 12.65
CA ASN A 94 23.69 -7.44 13.28
C ASN A 94 22.60 -6.38 13.36
N LYS A 95 22.14 -6.10 14.57
CA LYS A 95 21.07 -5.13 14.85
C LYS A 95 21.36 -3.74 14.26
N ARG A 96 22.63 -3.32 14.23
CA ARG A 96 23.03 -1.99 13.71
C ARG A 96 22.75 -1.85 12.21
N VAL A 97 22.91 -2.91 11.44
CA VAL A 97 22.68 -2.90 9.99
C VAL A 97 21.20 -2.67 9.67
N GLY A 98 20.31 -3.36 10.39
CA GLY A 98 18.86 -3.15 10.27
C GLY A 98 18.46 -1.72 10.62
N ILE A 99 19.01 -1.16 11.70
CA ILE A 99 18.75 0.23 12.12
C ILE A 99 19.22 1.22 11.05
N ILE A 100 20.44 1.08 10.54
CA ILE A 100 21.00 2.00 9.53
C ILE A 100 20.20 1.91 8.23
N ALA A 101 19.89 0.71 7.74
CA ALA A 101 19.08 0.50 6.55
C ALA A 101 17.67 1.09 6.72
N GLY A 102 17.05 0.87 7.89
CA GLY A 102 15.73 1.42 8.23
C GLY A 102 15.73 2.94 8.28
N LEU A 103 16.71 3.57 8.94
CA LEU A 103 16.81 5.03 9.04
C LEU A 103 17.03 5.70 7.69
N LEU A 104 17.96 5.17 6.87
CA LEU A 104 18.21 5.72 5.53
C LEU A 104 16.99 5.59 4.64
N SER A 105 16.31 4.44 4.67
CA SER A 105 15.10 4.20 3.88
C SER A 105 13.92 5.05 4.36
N ALA A 106 13.78 5.24 5.68
CA ALA A 106 12.78 6.14 6.26
C ALA A 106 13.03 7.60 5.85
N ALA A 107 14.28 8.06 5.84
CA ALA A 107 14.63 9.39 5.36
C ALA A 107 14.22 9.58 3.89
N CYS A 108 14.46 8.58 3.02
CA CYS A 108 13.98 8.61 1.65
C CYS A 108 12.44 8.71 1.56
N ALA A 109 11.70 7.99 2.40
CA ALA A 109 10.25 8.07 2.41
C ALA A 109 9.75 9.47 2.78
N VAL A 110 10.35 10.13 3.78
CA VAL A 110 10.00 11.51 4.17
C VAL A 110 10.29 12.50 3.04
N ILE A 111 11.45 12.37 2.38
CA ILE A 111 11.87 13.26 1.29
C ILE A 111 10.95 13.10 0.07
N ILE A 112 10.57 11.86 -0.28
CA ILE A 112 9.73 11.61 -1.46
C ILE A 112 8.26 11.98 -1.20
N PHE A 113 7.80 11.77 0.03
CA PHE A 113 6.41 11.98 0.44
C PHE A 113 6.35 13.01 1.57
N GLU A 114 6.39 14.29 1.18
CA GLU A 114 6.28 15.46 2.05
C GLU A 114 4.85 15.65 2.62
N THR A 115 4.31 14.60 3.23
CA THR A 115 2.93 14.56 3.75
C THR A 115 2.90 13.82 5.08
N LEU A 116 1.84 14.03 5.87
CA LEU A 116 1.64 13.30 7.12
C LEU A 116 1.61 11.78 6.89
N TRP A 117 0.96 11.33 5.82
CA TRP A 117 0.97 9.92 5.41
C TRP A 117 2.40 9.42 5.11
N GLY A 118 3.23 10.23 4.44
CA GLY A 118 4.63 9.92 4.19
C GLY A 118 5.47 9.76 5.46
N ALA A 119 5.18 10.54 6.52
CA ALA A 119 5.83 10.39 7.82
C ALA A 119 5.47 9.04 8.50
N PHE A 120 4.21 8.61 8.40
CA PHE A 120 3.79 7.28 8.88
C PHE A 120 4.39 6.15 8.05
N LEU A 121 4.52 6.33 6.73
CA LEU A 121 5.23 5.39 5.87
C LEU A 121 6.71 5.28 6.25
N ALA A 122 7.37 6.40 6.56
CA ALA A 122 8.74 6.41 7.05
C ALA A 122 8.89 5.66 8.38
N LEU A 123 7.97 5.85 9.32
CA LEU A 123 7.93 5.10 10.57
C LEU A 123 7.72 3.60 10.32
N ALA A 124 6.82 3.23 9.41
CA ALA A 124 6.59 1.84 9.01
C ALA A 124 7.87 1.19 8.48
N VAL A 125 8.57 1.86 7.57
CA VAL A 125 9.82 1.40 6.96
C VAL A 125 10.93 1.28 7.99
N PHE A 126 11.03 2.23 8.92
CA PHE A 126 11.97 2.15 10.04
C PHE A 126 11.71 0.90 10.89
N LEU A 127 10.46 0.64 11.27
CA LEU A 127 10.09 -0.56 12.02
C LEU A 127 10.39 -1.84 11.21
N CYS A 128 10.19 -1.82 9.89
CA CYS A 128 10.60 -2.93 9.03
C CYS A 128 12.10 -3.20 9.12
N GLY A 129 12.93 -2.15 9.00
CA GLY A 129 14.39 -2.24 9.14
C GLY A 129 14.83 -2.77 10.51
N TYR A 130 14.16 -2.33 11.56
CA TYR A 130 14.48 -2.71 12.94
C TYR A 130 14.09 -4.16 13.25
N TYR A 131 12.86 -4.57 12.93
CA TYR A 131 12.30 -5.86 13.36
C TYR A 131 12.58 -7.01 12.39
N ALA A 132 12.70 -6.78 11.07
CA ALA A 132 12.86 -7.87 10.12
C ALA A 132 14.09 -8.76 10.38
N PRO A 133 15.30 -8.20 10.63
CA PRO A 133 16.46 -9.04 10.95
C PRO A 133 16.33 -9.79 12.29
N GLN A 134 15.62 -9.21 13.26
CA GLN A 134 15.43 -9.82 14.58
C GLN A 134 14.47 -11.01 14.50
N PHE A 135 13.33 -10.84 13.83
CA PHE A 135 12.38 -11.92 13.64
C PHE A 135 12.97 -13.03 12.78
N SER A 136 13.71 -12.70 11.72
CA SER A 136 14.29 -13.73 10.86
C SER A 136 15.35 -14.57 11.58
N ASN A 137 16.18 -13.98 12.44
CA ASN A 137 17.14 -14.70 13.28
C ASN A 137 16.46 -15.64 14.30
N THR A 138 15.26 -15.28 14.76
CA THR A 138 14.49 -16.13 15.68
C THR A 138 13.87 -17.30 14.92
N TYR A 139 13.17 -17.01 13.83
CA TYR A 139 12.51 -18.01 12.99
C TYR A 139 13.48 -18.98 12.32
N SER A 140 14.69 -18.54 11.94
CA SER A 140 15.69 -19.43 11.35
C SER A 140 16.15 -20.53 12.31
N LYS A 141 16.03 -20.31 13.63
CA LYS A 141 16.40 -21.29 14.67
C LYS A 141 15.23 -22.20 15.06
N GLU A 142 14.01 -21.69 15.01
CA GLU A 142 12.81 -22.41 15.43
C GLU A 142 12.19 -23.28 14.33
N LEU A 143 12.32 -22.88 13.07
CA LEU A 143 11.70 -23.56 11.95
C LEU A 143 12.59 -24.69 11.42
N LYS A 144 12.01 -25.86 11.12
CA LYS A 144 12.74 -27.06 10.70
C LYS A 144 12.65 -27.38 9.21
N ARG A 145 11.44 -27.40 8.64
CA ARG A 145 11.20 -27.73 7.22
C ARG A 145 11.11 -26.47 6.38
N TRP A 146 11.77 -26.43 5.21
CA TRP A 146 11.79 -25.26 4.33
C TRP A 146 12.20 -23.98 5.07
N VAL A 147 13.21 -24.09 5.94
CA VAL A 147 13.58 -23.08 6.95
C VAL A 147 13.69 -21.70 6.32
N PHE A 148 14.39 -21.59 5.19
CA PHE A 148 14.65 -20.33 4.51
C PHE A 148 13.38 -19.68 3.92
N PHE A 149 12.56 -20.46 3.22
CA PHE A 149 11.28 -19.97 2.70
C PHE A 149 10.34 -19.54 3.84
N ARG A 150 10.18 -20.39 4.86
CA ARG A 150 9.27 -20.09 5.98
C ARG A 150 9.79 -18.95 6.84
N THR A 151 11.10 -18.77 6.97
CA THR A 151 11.68 -17.64 7.70
C THR A 151 11.38 -16.33 6.98
N GLY A 152 11.59 -16.27 5.66
CA GLY A 152 11.20 -15.11 4.83
C GLY A 152 9.72 -14.79 4.97
N SER A 153 8.86 -15.79 4.74
CA SER A 153 7.40 -15.61 4.75
C SER A 153 6.85 -15.18 6.12
N ASN A 154 7.28 -15.82 7.22
CA ASN A 154 6.82 -15.43 8.56
C ASN A 154 7.36 -14.06 8.99
N THR A 155 8.61 -13.73 8.62
CA THR A 155 9.19 -12.41 8.90
C THR A 155 8.41 -11.32 8.20
N ALA A 156 8.20 -11.45 6.88
CA ALA A 156 7.43 -10.49 6.11
C ALA A 156 5.98 -10.40 6.59
N GLY A 157 5.34 -11.52 6.90
CA GLY A 157 3.98 -11.54 7.46
C GLY A 157 3.84 -10.68 8.72
N LYS A 158 4.75 -10.83 9.70
CA LYS A 158 4.71 -10.04 10.94
C LYS A 158 5.09 -8.58 10.74
N VAL A 159 6.12 -8.32 9.97
CA VAL A 159 6.62 -6.95 9.76
C VAL A 159 5.66 -6.13 8.91
N MET A 160 5.12 -6.72 7.84
CA MET A 160 4.12 -6.07 7.00
C MET A 160 2.80 -5.83 7.74
N PHE A 161 2.41 -6.69 8.69
CA PHE A 161 1.27 -6.40 9.55
C PHE A 161 1.43 -5.06 10.27
N MET A 162 2.59 -4.87 10.92
CA MET A 162 2.90 -3.63 11.63
C MET A 162 2.96 -2.43 10.67
N ALA A 163 3.58 -2.62 9.51
CA ALA A 163 3.64 -1.59 8.48
C ALA A 163 2.25 -1.20 7.96
N ASN A 164 1.37 -2.17 7.70
CA ASN A 164 0.01 -1.96 7.21
C ASN A 164 -0.82 -1.17 8.21
N ILE A 165 -0.70 -1.46 9.52
CA ILE A 165 -1.35 -0.68 10.58
C ILE A 165 -0.88 0.78 10.52
N LEU A 166 0.44 1.01 10.44
CA LEU A 166 1.00 2.36 10.40
C LEU A 166 0.62 3.14 9.15
N ILE A 167 0.66 2.51 7.98
CA ILE A 167 0.21 3.12 6.71
C ILE A 167 -1.27 3.51 6.82
N SER A 168 -2.10 2.65 7.40
CA SER A 168 -3.53 2.89 7.58
C SER A 168 -3.82 4.01 8.58
N LEU A 169 -3.07 4.06 9.69
CA LEU A 169 -3.11 5.18 10.63
C LEU A 169 -2.67 6.49 9.97
N GLY A 170 -1.63 6.45 9.13
CA GLY A 170 -1.19 7.61 8.34
C GLY A 170 -2.28 8.13 7.42
N LEU A 171 -3.05 7.24 6.79
CA LEU A 171 -4.21 7.61 5.97
C LEU A 171 -5.33 8.20 6.81
N PHE A 172 -5.64 7.59 7.96
CA PHE A 172 -6.63 8.11 8.88
C PHE A 172 -6.33 9.57 9.25
N PHE A 173 -5.11 9.85 9.71
CA PHE A 173 -4.72 11.21 10.09
C PHE A 173 -4.62 12.16 8.90
N ALA A 174 -4.15 11.70 7.74
CA ALA A 174 -4.08 12.54 6.53
C ALA A 174 -5.48 12.95 6.05
N VAL A 175 -6.46 12.05 6.10
CA VAL A 175 -7.85 12.34 5.73
C VAL A 175 -8.53 13.19 6.81
N LEU A 176 -8.29 12.90 8.08
CA LEU A 176 -8.85 13.67 9.20
C LEU A 176 -8.37 15.13 9.19
N GLN A 177 -7.09 15.37 8.92
CA GLN A 177 -6.50 16.71 8.89
C GLN A 177 -7.14 17.60 7.80
N SER A 178 -7.46 17.02 6.64
CA SER A 178 -8.03 17.74 5.49
C SER A 178 -9.47 17.29 5.20
N GLN A 179 -10.24 16.97 6.25
CA GLN A 179 -11.56 16.35 6.13
C GLN A 179 -12.48 17.15 5.23
N ALA A 180 -12.67 18.46 5.48
CA ALA A 180 -13.56 19.30 4.68
C ALA A 180 -13.25 19.28 3.18
N THR A 181 -11.97 19.24 2.82
CA THR A 181 -11.52 19.13 1.41
C THR A 181 -11.89 17.77 0.84
N TYR A 182 -11.60 16.68 1.54
CA TYR A 182 -11.92 15.33 1.07
C TYR A 182 -13.42 15.06 1.01
N GLU A 183 -14.21 15.60 1.93
CA GLU A 183 -15.68 15.53 1.87
C GLU A 183 -16.20 16.20 0.60
N THR A 184 -15.69 17.40 0.28
CA THR A 184 -16.09 18.14 -0.92
C THR A 184 -15.69 17.40 -2.19
N MET A 185 -14.44 16.92 -2.26
CA MET A 185 -13.94 16.15 -3.39
C MET A 185 -14.74 14.86 -3.61
N PHE A 186 -15.01 14.13 -2.54
CA PHE A 186 -15.77 12.88 -2.60
C PHE A 186 -17.22 13.11 -3.06
N ARG A 187 -17.87 14.19 -2.57
CA ARG A 187 -19.22 14.58 -3.03
C ARG A 187 -19.23 14.93 -4.50
N GLN A 188 -18.28 15.75 -4.95
CA GLN A 188 -18.21 16.18 -6.34
C GLN A 188 -18.00 14.99 -7.28
N ASP A 189 -17.04 14.12 -6.96
CA ASP A 189 -16.75 12.93 -7.76
C ASP A 189 -17.92 11.93 -7.78
N LEU A 190 -18.66 11.79 -6.66
CA LEU A 190 -19.88 11.01 -6.64
C LEU A 190 -20.98 11.64 -7.50
N THR A 191 -21.21 12.95 -7.40
CA THR A 191 -22.20 13.67 -8.23
C THR A 191 -21.90 13.47 -9.71
N ASP A 192 -20.63 13.63 -10.11
CA ASP A 192 -20.19 13.42 -11.49
C ASP A 192 -20.38 11.97 -11.94
N SER A 193 -20.09 11.01 -11.05
CA SER A 193 -20.31 9.58 -11.29
C SER A 193 -21.80 9.27 -11.48
N MET A 194 -22.66 9.72 -10.57
CA MET A 194 -24.11 9.55 -10.68
C MET A 194 -24.67 10.21 -11.94
N LYS A 195 -24.22 11.42 -12.27
CA LYS A 195 -24.62 12.12 -13.49
C LYS A 195 -24.26 11.29 -14.72
N SER A 196 -23.05 10.75 -14.78
CA SER A 196 -22.63 9.90 -15.89
C SER A 196 -23.45 8.61 -16.02
N ILE A 197 -23.89 8.03 -14.89
CA ILE A 197 -24.78 6.85 -14.86
C ILE A 197 -26.20 7.18 -15.30
N VAL A 198 -26.75 8.31 -14.84
CA VAL A 198 -28.09 8.74 -15.27
C VAL A 198 -28.08 9.03 -16.77
N MET A 199 -27.06 9.75 -17.26
CA MET A 199 -26.94 10.12 -18.68
C MET A 199 -26.70 8.93 -19.62
N SER A 200 -26.20 7.80 -19.11
CA SER A 200 -26.06 6.56 -19.91
C SER A 200 -27.36 5.77 -20.01
N THR A 201 -28.41 6.15 -19.27
CA THR A 201 -29.72 5.48 -19.30
C THR A 201 -30.55 5.97 -20.51
N PRO A 202 -31.20 5.06 -21.27
CA PRO A 202 -32.06 5.45 -22.39
C PRO A 202 -33.13 6.46 -21.99
N GLY A 203 -33.26 7.55 -22.76
CA GLY A 203 -34.24 8.62 -22.51
C GLY A 203 -33.79 9.72 -21.53
N ALA A 204 -32.66 9.56 -20.83
CA ALA A 204 -32.15 10.58 -19.91
C ALA A 204 -31.66 11.86 -20.62
N SER A 205 -31.25 11.76 -21.89
CA SER A 205 -30.83 12.89 -22.71
C SER A 205 -31.97 13.89 -23.03
N LEU A 206 -33.23 13.48 -22.83
CA LEU A 206 -34.41 14.33 -23.03
C LEU A 206 -34.74 15.19 -21.81
N LEU A 207 -34.09 14.95 -20.67
CA LEU A 207 -34.31 15.71 -19.45
C LEU A 207 -33.40 16.95 -19.41
N PRO A 208 -33.88 18.10 -18.91
CA PRO A 208 -33.03 19.26 -18.68
C PRO A 208 -31.89 18.92 -17.72
N GLN A 209 -30.65 19.27 -18.10
CA GLN A 209 -29.45 18.99 -17.29
C GLN A 209 -29.54 19.57 -15.87
N ASP A 210 -30.12 20.75 -15.73
CA ASP A 210 -30.30 21.40 -14.43
C ASP A 210 -31.23 20.61 -13.50
N THR A 211 -32.26 19.97 -14.07
CA THR A 211 -33.17 19.10 -13.30
C THR A 211 -32.45 17.83 -12.83
N ILE A 212 -31.60 17.23 -13.66
CA ILE A 212 -30.77 16.08 -13.28
C ILE A 212 -29.81 16.48 -12.16
N ASN A 213 -29.06 17.57 -12.33
CA ASN A 213 -28.10 18.05 -11.35
C ASN A 213 -28.80 18.35 -10.00
N GLN A 214 -29.94 19.04 -10.03
CA GLN A 214 -30.70 19.38 -8.83
C GLN A 214 -31.22 18.13 -8.10
N LYS A 215 -31.77 17.15 -8.83
CA LYS A 215 -32.24 15.89 -8.21
C LYS A 215 -31.10 15.09 -7.59
N ILE A 216 -29.96 14.96 -8.28
CA ILE A 216 -28.78 14.25 -7.74
C ILE A 216 -28.27 14.95 -6.48
N ASN A 217 -28.07 16.27 -6.54
CA ASN A 217 -27.59 17.03 -5.38
C ASN A 217 -28.58 16.97 -4.21
N THR A 218 -29.88 16.97 -4.48
CA THR A 218 -30.92 16.82 -3.45
C THR A 218 -30.88 15.43 -2.82
N ALA A 219 -30.75 14.36 -3.61
CA ALA A 219 -30.65 12.99 -3.11
C ALA A 219 -29.39 12.77 -2.26
N ILE A 220 -28.24 13.29 -2.71
CA ILE A 220 -26.97 13.22 -2.00
C ILE A 220 -27.03 14.01 -0.68
N SER A 221 -27.59 15.22 -0.70
CA SER A 221 -27.66 16.08 0.48
C SER A 221 -28.66 15.58 1.53
N SER A 222 -29.81 15.04 1.10
CA SER A 222 -30.87 14.55 1.98
C SER A 222 -30.64 13.15 2.58
N SER A 223 -29.72 12.35 2.01
CA SER A 223 -29.47 10.99 2.50
C SER A 223 -28.69 10.98 3.82
N THR A 224 -29.35 10.62 4.91
CA THR A 224 -28.74 10.51 6.25
C THR A 224 -27.59 9.50 6.30
N LEU A 225 -27.73 8.37 5.62
CA LEU A 225 -26.68 7.35 5.52
C LEU A 225 -25.46 7.88 4.78
N PHE A 226 -25.67 8.63 3.70
CA PHE A 226 -24.57 9.22 2.94
C PHE A 226 -23.82 10.30 3.74
N GLN A 227 -24.56 11.12 4.49
CA GLN A 227 -23.96 12.10 5.41
C GLN A 227 -23.15 11.41 6.51
N ALA A 228 -23.64 10.31 7.07
CA ALA A 228 -22.90 9.50 8.02
C ALA A 228 -21.63 8.91 7.39
N TYR A 229 -21.74 8.37 6.17
CA TYR A 229 -20.62 7.82 5.42
C TYR A 229 -19.50 8.85 5.23
N ILE A 230 -19.85 10.06 4.81
CA ILE A 230 -18.91 11.15 4.60
C ILE A 230 -18.17 11.53 5.89
N ARG A 231 -18.89 11.65 7.01
CA ARG A 231 -18.28 11.94 8.31
C ARG A 231 -17.29 10.86 8.75
N TRP A 232 -17.53 9.62 8.36
CA TRP A 232 -16.68 8.47 8.66
C TRP A 232 -15.61 8.21 7.59
N LEU A 233 -15.44 9.07 6.57
CA LEU A 233 -14.42 8.92 5.53
C LEU A 233 -13.02 8.62 6.07
N PRO A 234 -12.49 9.32 7.10
CA PRO A 234 -11.15 9.01 7.63
C PRO A 234 -11.02 7.55 8.06
N VAL A 235 -12.05 7.02 8.72
CA VAL A 235 -12.08 5.63 9.20
C VAL A 235 -12.28 4.66 8.04
N MET A 236 -13.23 4.93 7.14
CA MET A 236 -13.56 4.05 6.02
C MET A 236 -12.40 3.93 5.03
N THR A 237 -11.70 5.03 4.72
CA THR A 237 -10.53 5.02 3.84
C THR A 237 -9.37 4.25 4.48
N ALA A 238 -9.07 4.50 5.77
CA ALA A 238 -8.01 3.81 6.48
C ALA A 238 -8.29 2.30 6.62
N PHE A 239 -9.51 1.94 7.01
CA PHE A 239 -9.93 0.55 7.16
C PHE A 239 -9.94 -0.18 5.81
N GLY A 240 -10.46 0.45 4.76
CA GLY A 240 -10.45 -0.11 3.41
C GLY A 240 -9.03 -0.38 2.91
N ALA A 241 -8.12 0.58 3.08
CA ALA A 241 -6.71 0.39 2.75
C ALA A 241 -6.07 -0.74 3.57
N TRP A 242 -6.32 -0.80 4.87
CA TRP A 242 -5.83 -1.86 5.74
C TRP A 242 -6.28 -3.25 5.26
N VAL A 243 -7.58 -3.44 5.03
CA VAL A 243 -8.15 -4.71 4.57
C VAL A 243 -7.50 -5.17 3.26
N VAL A 244 -7.34 -4.27 2.29
CA VAL A 244 -6.71 -4.58 1.01
C VAL A 244 -5.23 -4.96 1.19
N LEU A 245 -4.48 -4.20 1.99
CA LEU A 245 -3.07 -4.49 2.26
C LEU A 245 -2.88 -5.80 3.02
N GLU A 246 -3.76 -6.11 3.97
CA GLU A 246 -3.76 -7.37 4.72
C GLU A 246 -4.11 -8.57 3.83
N PHE A 247 -5.09 -8.41 2.94
CA PHE A 247 -5.42 -9.40 1.93
C PHE A 247 -4.21 -9.69 1.03
N LEU A 248 -3.58 -8.65 0.46
CA LEU A 248 -2.40 -8.79 -0.39
C LEU A 248 -1.22 -9.42 0.37
N ARG A 249 -1.01 -9.03 1.63
CA ARG A 249 0.02 -9.62 2.49
C ARG A 249 -0.15 -11.13 2.61
N ASN A 250 -1.37 -11.57 2.96
CA ASN A 250 -1.66 -12.97 3.23
C ASN A 250 -1.63 -13.84 1.98
N VAL A 251 -2.18 -13.34 0.87
CA VAL A 251 -2.29 -14.11 -0.37
C VAL A 251 -0.96 -14.16 -1.12
N VAL A 252 -0.27 -13.02 -1.25
CA VAL A 252 0.86 -12.88 -2.18
C VAL A 252 2.16 -12.50 -1.48
N LEU A 253 2.21 -11.36 -0.76
CA LEU A 253 3.48 -10.71 -0.42
C LEU A 253 4.32 -11.50 0.59
N ALA A 254 3.70 -12.12 1.61
CA ALA A 254 4.43 -12.94 2.57
C ALA A 254 5.09 -14.15 1.86
N ASN A 255 4.33 -14.84 1.01
CA ASN A 255 4.85 -15.98 0.24
C ASN A 255 5.96 -15.56 -0.73
N LEU A 256 5.78 -14.43 -1.41
CA LEU A 256 6.79 -13.85 -2.29
C LEU A 256 8.10 -13.55 -1.54
N SER A 257 8.00 -13.02 -0.31
CA SER A 257 9.18 -12.81 0.53
C SER A 257 9.90 -14.12 0.86
N GLY A 258 9.14 -15.17 1.16
CA GLY A 258 9.69 -16.51 1.36
C GLY A 258 10.49 -16.99 0.15
N VAL A 259 9.95 -16.81 -1.06
CA VAL A 259 10.64 -17.16 -2.32
C VAL A 259 11.93 -16.35 -2.48
N PHE A 260 11.88 -15.03 -2.31
CA PHE A 260 13.06 -14.17 -2.42
C PHE A 260 14.14 -14.52 -1.41
N THR A 261 13.78 -14.71 -0.13
CA THR A 261 14.73 -15.10 0.92
C THR A 261 15.36 -16.47 0.60
N PHE A 262 14.58 -17.44 0.13
CA PHE A 262 15.10 -18.74 -0.30
C PHE A 262 16.11 -18.62 -1.45
N ILE A 263 15.80 -17.84 -2.48
CA ILE A 263 16.70 -17.61 -3.63
C ILE A 263 18.01 -16.95 -3.19
N LEU A 264 17.93 -15.92 -2.35
CA LEU A 264 19.10 -15.21 -1.83
C LEU A 264 20.01 -16.13 -1.00
N LEU A 265 19.41 -16.97 -0.14
CA LEU A 265 20.16 -17.91 0.70
C LEU A 265 20.82 -19.02 -0.13
N LYS A 266 20.07 -19.61 -1.07
CA LYS A 266 20.59 -20.65 -1.97
C LYS A 266 21.75 -20.14 -2.83
N LYS A 267 21.65 -18.92 -3.37
CA LYS A 267 22.74 -18.31 -4.15
C LYS A 267 24.01 -18.14 -3.31
N SER A 268 23.87 -17.77 -2.03
CA SER A 268 24.99 -17.60 -1.12
C SER A 268 25.67 -18.91 -0.69
N GLU A 269 25.03 -20.07 -0.84
CA GLU A 269 25.66 -21.37 -0.56
C GLU A 269 26.51 -21.87 -1.74
N ASN A 270 26.24 -21.37 -2.95
CA ASN A 270 26.94 -21.75 -4.17
C ASN A 270 28.12 -20.81 -4.53
N THR A 271 28.46 -19.87 -3.66
CA THR A 271 29.55 -18.87 -3.80
C THR A 271 30.39 -18.82 -2.54
#